data_AF-A0A9X9M1Q2-F1
#
_entry.id   AF-A0A9X9M1Q2-F1
#
_cell.length_a   1.000
_cell.length_b   1.000
_cell.length_c   1.000
_cell.angle_alpha   90.00
_cell.angle_beta   90.00
_cell.angle_gamma   90.00
#
_symmetry.space_group_name_H-M   'P 1'
#
loop_
_entity.id
_entity.type
_entity.pdbx_description
1 polymer ?
#
loop_
_entity_poly.entity_id
_entity_poly.type
_entity_poly.pdbx_seq_one_letter_code
_entity_poly.pdbx_strand_id
1 'polypeptide(L)' 'MSPKCSADAENSFKESMEKSSYSDWLINNSVAELVASTGLPVNISDAYQDPRFDAEAEQISGFHIRSVL' A
#
# COMPACT_ATOMS: atom_id res chain seq x y z
N MET A 1 22.62 -27.17 30.42
CA MET A 1 21.31 -26.60 30.82
C MET A 1 20.83 -25.76 29.65
N SER A 2 19.82 -26.22 28.92
CA SER A 2 19.26 -25.46 27.78
C SER A 2 18.17 -24.50 28.28
N PRO A 3 18.11 -23.24 27.83
CA PRO A 3 16.97 -22.38 28.12
C PRO A 3 15.80 -22.77 27.22
N LYS A 4 14.61 -22.94 27.81
CA LYS A 4 13.34 -23.09 27.09
C LYS A 4 12.95 -21.71 26.51
N CYS A 5 12.76 -21.63 25.19
CA CYS A 5 12.06 -20.51 24.57
C CYS A 5 10.57 -20.59 24.91
N SER A 6 10.04 -19.56 25.56
CA SER A 6 8.61 -19.37 25.81
C SER A 6 7.90 -18.88 24.55
N ALA A 7 6.64 -19.26 24.43
CA ALA A 7 5.77 -19.04 23.28
C ALA A 7 5.28 -17.58 23.21
N ASP A 8 5.58 -16.90 22.10
CA ASP A 8 4.96 -15.63 21.70
C ASP A 8 4.23 -15.82 20.35
N ALA A 9 3.35 -16.82 20.27
CA ALA A 9 2.65 -17.21 19.03
C ALA A 9 1.26 -16.55 18.86
N GLU A 10 0.83 -15.67 19.75
CA GLU A 10 -0.57 -15.24 19.84
C GLU A 10 -0.75 -13.72 19.63
N ASN A 11 -0.01 -13.11 18.70
CA ASN A 11 -0.31 -11.73 18.25
C ASN A 11 -0.32 -11.56 16.71
N SER A 12 0.12 -12.58 15.96
CA SER A 12 0.33 -12.45 14.51
C SER A 12 -0.96 -12.61 13.67
N PHE A 13 -1.99 -13.28 14.22
CA PHE A 13 -3.19 -13.61 13.43
C PHE A 13 -4.31 -12.56 13.47
N LYS A 14 -4.22 -11.56 14.37
CA LYS A 14 -5.22 -10.48 14.45
C LYS A 14 -4.89 -9.26 13.59
N GLU A 15 -3.64 -9.10 13.18
CA GLU A 15 -3.18 -7.97 12.37
C GLU A 15 -3.45 -8.15 10.86
N SER A 16 -3.82 -9.36 10.45
CA SER A 16 -4.09 -9.72 9.05
C SER A 16 -5.50 -9.34 8.56
N MET A 17 -6.44 -9.04 9.46
CA MET A 17 -7.85 -8.82 9.09
C MET A 17 -8.28 -7.35 9.08
N GLU A 18 -7.46 -6.43 9.60
CA GLU A 18 -7.72 -4.99 9.50
C GLU A 18 -7.02 -4.33 8.29
N LYS A 19 -6.06 -5.03 7.66
CA LYS A 19 -5.42 -4.61 6.40
C LYS A 19 -6.22 -4.97 5.14
N SER A 20 -7.48 -5.35 5.25
CA SER A 20 -8.36 -5.48 4.06
C SER A 20 -8.75 -4.11 3.52
N SER A 21 -8.86 -3.11 4.41
CA SER A 21 -9.37 -1.78 4.06
C SER A 21 -8.46 -1.07 3.07
N TYR A 22 -7.13 -1.21 3.17
CA TYR A 22 -6.17 -0.48 2.34
C TYR A 22 -6.23 -0.87 0.85
N SER A 23 -6.57 -2.12 0.53
CA SER A 23 -6.53 -2.60 -0.86
C SER A 23 -7.81 -2.28 -1.64
N ASP A 24 -8.97 -2.34 -0.99
CA ASP A 24 -10.25 -2.27 -1.70
C ASP A 24 -10.58 -0.87 -2.22
N TRP A 25 -10.14 0.20 -1.53
CA TRP A 25 -10.27 1.57 -2.03
C TRP A 25 -9.25 1.89 -3.12
N LEU A 26 -8.03 1.34 -3.03
CA LEU A 26 -6.99 1.52 -4.03
C LEU A 26 -7.34 0.84 -5.35
N ILE A 27 -7.93 -0.36 -5.30
CA ILE A 27 -8.23 -1.10 -6.53
C ILE A 27 -9.27 -0.38 -7.40
N ASN A 28 -10.24 0.32 -6.78
CA ASN A 28 -11.34 1.02 -7.46
C ASN A 28 -11.12 2.55 -7.59
N ASN A 29 -9.93 3.05 -7.23
CA ASN A 29 -9.58 4.46 -7.38
C ASN A 29 -8.06 4.67 -7.56
N SER A 30 -7.35 3.74 -8.20
CA SER A 30 -5.90 3.88 -8.42
C SER A 30 -5.55 4.42 -9.81
N VAL A 31 -4.35 4.99 -9.91
CA VAL A 31 -3.73 5.35 -11.19
C VAL A 31 -3.68 4.14 -12.15
N ALA A 32 -3.36 2.96 -11.63
CA ALA A 32 -3.27 1.73 -12.42
C ALA A 32 -4.63 1.33 -13.01
N GLU A 33 -5.71 1.39 -12.22
CA GLU A 33 -7.05 1.10 -12.69
C GLU A 33 -7.53 2.11 -13.76
N LEU A 34 -7.24 3.40 -13.57
CA LEU A 34 -7.59 4.42 -14.54
C LEU A 34 -6.93 4.16 -15.91
N VAL A 35 -5.65 3.82 -15.92
CA VAL A 35 -4.93 3.49 -17.16
C VAL A 35 -5.50 2.21 -17.78
N ALA A 36 -5.80 1.20 -16.96
CA ALA A 36 -6.38 -0.05 -17.44
C ALA A 36 -7.79 0.12 -18.04
N SER A 37 -8.63 0.97 -17.46
CA SER A 37 -10.01 1.22 -17.91
C SER A 37 -10.11 2.16 -19.11
N THR A 38 -9.26 3.19 -19.17
CA THR A 38 -9.30 4.20 -20.25
C THR A 38 -8.38 3.86 -21.42
N GLY A 39 -7.33 3.08 -21.19
CA GLY A 39 -6.26 2.84 -22.14
C GLY A 39 -5.41 4.09 -22.46
N LEU A 40 -5.57 5.17 -21.69
CA LEU A 40 -4.86 6.43 -21.88
C LEU A 40 -3.70 6.55 -20.89
N PRO A 41 -2.56 7.12 -21.32
CA PRO A 41 -1.47 7.41 -20.41
C PRO A 41 -1.86 8.50 -19.41
N VAL A 42 -1.37 8.37 -18.18
CA VAL A 42 -1.63 9.32 -17.09
C VAL A 42 -0.29 9.84 -16.60
N ASN A 43 -0.11 11.17 -16.62
CA ASN A 43 1.09 11.83 -16.11
C ASN A 43 0.75 12.62 -14.85
N ILE A 44 1.33 12.24 -13.72
CA ILE A 44 1.17 12.90 -12.42
C ILE A 44 2.49 13.55 -12.07
N SER A 45 2.52 14.89 -12.12
CA SER A 45 3.73 15.67 -11.87
C SER A 45 4.09 15.77 -10.38
N ASP A 46 3.09 15.70 -9.50
CA ASP A 46 3.27 15.65 -8.05
C ASP A 46 2.36 14.56 -7.48
N ALA A 47 2.96 13.44 -7.07
CA ALA A 47 2.24 12.26 -6.58
C ALA A 47 1.38 12.58 -5.35
N TYR A 48 1.83 13.48 -4.47
CA TYR A 48 1.13 13.81 -3.22
C TYR A 48 -0.09 14.70 -3.43
N GLN A 49 -0.20 15.34 -4.58
CA GLN A 49 -1.37 16.14 -4.96
C GLN A 49 -2.44 15.29 -5.65
N ASP A 50 -2.15 14.03 -5.99
CA ASP A 50 -3.10 13.14 -6.64
C ASP A 50 -3.80 12.24 -5.60
N PRO A 51 -5.13 12.33 -5.43
CA PRO A 51 -5.85 11.53 -4.44
C PRO A 51 -5.90 10.03 -4.78
N ARG A 52 -5.48 9.63 -5.98
CA ARG A 52 -5.38 8.23 -6.42
C ARG A 52 -4.01 7.63 -6.10
N PHE A 53 -3.09 8.44 -5.56
CA PHE A 53 -1.78 8.00 -5.12
C PHE A 53 -1.78 7.78 -3.61
N ASP A 54 -1.23 6.64 -3.20
CA ASP A 54 -1.13 6.24 -1.79
C ASP A 54 0.28 6.45 -1.26
N ALA A 55 0.43 7.43 -0.38
CA ALA A 55 1.69 7.74 0.27
C ALA A 55 2.03 6.77 1.42
N GLU A 56 1.11 5.90 1.88
CA GLU A 56 1.45 4.93 2.93
C GLU A 56 2.44 3.87 2.45
N ALA A 57 2.43 3.53 1.16
CA ALA A 57 3.43 2.65 0.55
C ALA A 57 4.86 3.22 0.67
N GLU A 58 5.01 4.54 0.74
CA GLU A 58 6.30 5.19 0.95
C GLU A 58 6.84 5.00 2.36
N GLN A 59 5.97 5.02 3.38
CA GLN A 59 6.37 4.80 4.77
C GLN A 59 6.99 3.42 5.00
N ILE A 60 6.50 2.42 4.26
CA ILE A 60 6.99 1.04 4.37
C ILE A 60 8.28 0.87 3.57
N SER A 61 8.36 1.45 2.38
CA SER A 61 9.48 1.24 1.46
C SER A 61 10.68 2.16 1.70
N GLY A 62 10.45 3.31 2.35
CA GLY A 62 11.45 4.37 2.53
C GLY A 62 11.78 5.14 1.25
N PHE A 63 11.04 4.93 0.16
CA PHE A 63 11.21 5.67 -1.08
C PHE A 63 10.22 6.82 -1.18
N HIS A 64 10.73 7.98 -1.59
CA HIS A 64 9.92 9.15 -1.87
C HIS A 64 9.58 9.23 -3.36
N ILE A 65 8.30 9.07 -3.70
CA ILE A 65 7.79 9.13 -5.05
C ILE A 65 7.34 10.57 -5.31
N ARG A 66 7.97 11.20 -6.30
CA ARG A 66 7.63 12.58 -6.68
C ARG A 66 6.62 12.66 -7.80
N SER A 67 6.66 11.73 -8.76
CA SER A 67 5.86 11.77 -9.98
C SER A 67 5.61 10.36 -10.51
N VAL A 68 4.53 10.17 -11.26
CA VAL A 68 4.11 8.90 -11.88
C VAL A 68 3.82 9.11 -13.37
N LEU A 69 4.26 8.18 -14.22
CA LEU A 69 4.04 8.17 -15.67
C LEU A 69 3.80 6.76 -16.19
#